data_AF-A0A357F4R4-F1
#
_entry.id   AF-A0A357F4R4-F1
#
_cell.length_a   1.000
_cell.length_b   1.000
_cell.length_c   1.000
_cell.angle_alpha   90.00
_cell.angle_beta   90.00
_cell.angle_gamma   90.00
#
_symmetry.space_group_name_H-M   'P 1'
#
loop_
_entity.id
_entity.type
_entity.pdbx_description
1 polymer ?
#
loop_
_entity_poly.entity_id
_entity_poly.type
_entity_poly.pdbx_seq_one_letter_code
_entity_poly.pdbx_strand_id
1 'polypeptide(L)'
;MMRLFITFILIAYSSGFLYAQNSDLKILKIPKPVMPQNYGTLDVQGTIRFKVVFLANGTIGRSVLIQGLPADSITSLASDAVRKIRFTPAFENGKPIDTSGIISFTSSPWGFWSVLEENEAEVIIGKAVKWMGGDRFVKIKTQIGKGKFSVLKEGIIVSFQSFYDAIIFPDRERTEFKGQGARIVQVNEGVNGWLFNADNEEVRDQTPRQIENFIRGRRISLENLLRGDWRKEAEISYVGRRPSSLGKRNDVVKLTYNDGFEVEFEFAVDDASPQKSLTRRHDSDGNEIIEEDRYARFIEINGIKLPMIIDRFINGRPVSRVSFESIQFDRPVPASLFAKPANPKAAKKGMQLN
;
A
#
# COMPACT_ATOMS: atom_id res chain seq x y z
N MET A 1 0.40 -64.88 20.18
CA MET A 1 -0.22 -64.32 18.95
C MET A 1 0.48 -62.99 18.70
N MET A 2 1.54 -62.87 17.88
CA MET A 2 1.72 -63.28 16.47
C MET A 2 0.58 -62.68 15.62
N ARG A 3 0.77 -61.83 14.59
CA ARG A 3 1.86 -61.70 13.62
C ARG A 3 1.97 -60.28 13.00
N LEU A 4 3.19 -60.00 12.51
CA LEU A 4 3.57 -59.17 11.36
C LEU A 4 2.66 -59.36 10.13
N PHE A 5 2.49 -58.34 9.27
CA PHE A 5 2.93 -58.32 7.86
C PHE A 5 2.46 -57.09 7.03
N ILE A 6 3.42 -56.52 6.29
CA ILE A 6 3.38 -56.09 4.86
C ILE A 6 2.69 -54.77 4.46
N THR A 7 3.55 -53.78 4.25
CA THR A 7 3.69 -52.91 3.06
C THR A 7 2.58 -52.94 2.00
N PHE A 8 1.87 -51.83 1.86
CA PHE A 8 1.30 -51.42 0.57
C PHE A 8 2.15 -50.29 -0.01
N ILE A 9 2.84 -50.60 -1.10
CA ILE A 9 3.34 -49.63 -2.07
C ILE A 9 2.09 -49.00 -2.70
N LEU A 10 1.83 -47.73 -2.39
CA LEU A 10 0.95 -46.90 -3.21
C LEU A 10 1.85 -46.08 -4.13
N ILE A 11 1.93 -46.49 -5.39
CA ILE A 11 2.35 -45.64 -6.49
C ILE A 11 1.26 -44.56 -6.62
N ALA A 12 1.42 -43.46 -5.91
CA ALA A 12 0.70 -42.25 -6.23
C ALA A 12 1.42 -41.64 -7.44
N TYR A 13 0.76 -41.71 -8.60
CA TYR A 13 1.08 -40.86 -9.72
C TYR A 13 1.22 -39.42 -9.18
N SER A 14 2.43 -38.90 -9.13
CA SER A 14 2.67 -37.47 -9.09
C SER A 14 2.27 -36.93 -10.46
N SER A 15 0.96 -36.74 -10.67
CA SER A 15 0.53 -35.65 -11.51
C SER A 15 1.15 -34.41 -10.89
N GLY A 16 2.24 -33.94 -11.50
CA GLY A 16 2.76 -32.62 -11.24
C GLY A 16 1.60 -31.67 -11.46
N PHE A 17 1.00 -31.20 -10.36
CA PHE A 17 0.32 -29.92 -10.38
C PHE A 17 1.43 -28.93 -10.72
N LEU A 18 1.57 -28.65 -12.02
CA LEU A 18 2.09 -27.39 -12.48
C LEU A 18 1.29 -26.35 -11.72
N TYR A 19 1.89 -25.77 -10.69
CA TYR A 19 1.39 -24.54 -10.11
C TYR A 19 1.28 -23.58 -11.28
N ALA A 20 0.04 -23.32 -11.69
CA ALA A 20 -0.22 -22.42 -12.79
C ALA A 20 0.30 -21.06 -12.34
N GLN A 21 1.40 -20.61 -12.94
CA GLN A 21 2.03 -19.36 -12.59
C GLN A 21 1.04 -18.23 -12.89
N ASN A 22 0.68 -17.48 -11.86
CA ASN A 22 0.07 -16.16 -12.05
C ASN A 22 1.09 -15.30 -12.81
N SER A 23 0.62 -14.50 -13.74
CA SER A 23 1.49 -13.54 -14.44
C SER A 23 0.72 -12.27 -14.75
N ASP A 24 1.37 -11.13 -14.58
CA ASP A 24 0.78 -9.85 -14.87
C ASP A 24 0.68 -9.58 -16.38
N LEU A 25 -0.17 -8.60 -16.72
CA LEU A 25 -0.25 -8.07 -18.08
C LEU A 25 1.14 -7.67 -18.57
N LYS A 26 1.55 -8.19 -19.72
CA LYS A 26 2.82 -7.83 -20.33
C LYS A 26 2.60 -7.12 -21.65
N ILE A 27 2.83 -5.81 -21.67
CA ILE A 27 2.81 -5.08 -22.94
C ILE A 27 4.06 -5.41 -23.74
N LEU A 28 3.85 -5.96 -24.94
CA LEU A 28 4.90 -6.31 -25.88
C LEU A 28 5.31 -5.12 -26.73
N LYS A 29 4.32 -4.30 -27.13
CA LYS A 29 4.55 -3.13 -27.97
C LYS A 29 3.41 -2.15 -27.87
N ILE A 30 3.74 -0.89 -27.60
CA ILE A 30 2.83 0.25 -27.80
C ILE A 30 3.28 1.00 -29.05
N PRO A 31 2.50 0.98 -30.14
CA PRO A 31 2.85 1.74 -31.33
C PRO A 31 2.73 3.23 -31.05
N LYS A 32 3.63 4.03 -31.62
CA LYS A 32 3.50 5.49 -31.59
C LYS A 32 2.38 5.93 -32.55
N PRO A 33 1.61 6.98 -32.22
CA PRO A 33 0.69 7.58 -33.17
C PRO A 33 1.44 8.06 -34.41
N VAL A 34 0.84 7.90 -35.59
CA VAL A 34 1.44 8.30 -36.86
C VAL A 34 0.90 9.66 -37.24
N MET A 35 1.78 10.65 -37.40
CA MET A 35 1.38 11.98 -37.85
C MET A 35 1.04 11.98 -39.35
N PRO A 36 -0.04 12.64 -39.78
CA PRO A 36 -0.30 12.88 -41.20
C PRO A 36 0.85 13.65 -41.88
N GLN A 37 1.10 13.40 -43.16
CA GLN A 37 2.21 14.03 -43.90
C GLN A 37 2.13 15.57 -43.97
N ASN A 38 0.93 16.14 -43.83
CA ASN A 38 0.68 17.59 -43.88
C ASN A 38 0.37 18.20 -42.51
N TYR A 39 0.73 17.51 -41.42
CA TYR A 39 0.54 18.02 -40.07
C TYR A 39 1.64 19.05 -39.81
N GLY A 40 1.30 20.35 -39.78
CA GLY A 40 2.23 21.44 -39.51
C GLY A 40 2.83 21.40 -38.09
N THR A 41 3.25 22.55 -37.56
CA THR A 41 3.61 22.64 -36.14
C THR A 41 2.44 22.23 -35.26
N LEU A 42 2.70 21.40 -34.25
CA LEU A 42 1.70 21.04 -33.25
C LEU A 42 1.46 22.28 -32.36
N ASP A 43 0.41 23.04 -32.69
CA ASP A 43 -0.04 24.15 -31.84
C ASP A 43 -0.59 23.67 -30.50
N VAL A 44 -0.81 22.35 -30.36
CA VAL A 44 -1.36 21.71 -29.16
C VAL A 44 -0.43 20.60 -28.69
N GLN A 45 0.00 20.71 -27.45
CA GLN A 45 0.88 19.76 -26.77
C GLN A 45 0.25 19.28 -25.48
N GLY A 46 0.68 18.10 -25.05
CA GLY A 46 0.33 17.55 -23.74
C GLY A 46 0.05 16.06 -23.80
N THR A 47 -0.53 15.57 -22.72
CA THR A 47 -0.72 14.13 -22.47
C THR A 47 -2.16 13.74 -22.76
N ILE A 48 -2.33 12.75 -23.62
CA ILE A 48 -3.58 12.05 -23.88
C ILE A 48 -3.55 10.73 -23.11
N ARG A 49 -4.61 10.43 -22.36
CA ARG A 49 -4.69 9.22 -21.54
C ARG A 49 -5.91 8.39 -21.91
N PHE A 50 -5.70 7.10 -22.14
CA PHE A 50 -6.76 6.12 -22.34
C PHE A 50 -6.76 5.10 -21.22
N LYS A 51 -7.93 4.81 -20.64
CA LYS A 51 -8.15 3.56 -19.94
C LYS A 51 -8.42 2.48 -20.99
N VAL A 52 -7.59 1.45 -21.03
CA VAL A 52 -7.64 0.39 -22.04
C VAL A 52 -7.93 -0.93 -21.34
N VAL A 53 -8.93 -1.66 -21.83
CA VAL A 53 -9.20 -3.04 -21.40
C VAL A 53 -8.39 -3.99 -22.27
N PHE A 54 -7.56 -4.81 -21.64
CA PHE A 54 -6.76 -5.87 -22.23
C PHE A 54 -7.48 -7.19 -22.02
N LEU A 55 -8.08 -7.73 -23.08
CA LEU A 55 -8.93 -8.91 -22.98
C LEU A 55 -8.09 -10.19 -22.86
N ALA A 56 -8.62 -11.18 -22.16
CA ALA A 56 -8.05 -12.51 -21.98
C ALA A 56 -7.72 -13.22 -23.30
N ASN A 57 -8.40 -12.86 -24.40
CA ASN A 57 -8.16 -13.40 -25.73
C ASN A 57 -6.98 -12.73 -26.48
N GLY A 58 -6.24 -11.81 -25.83
CA GLY A 58 -5.10 -11.12 -26.43
C GLY A 58 -5.48 -9.95 -27.35
N THR A 59 -6.73 -9.48 -27.30
CA THR A 59 -7.19 -8.31 -28.08
C THR A 59 -7.49 -7.11 -27.19
N ILE A 60 -7.44 -5.91 -27.78
CA ILE A 60 -7.82 -4.69 -27.09
C ILE A 60 -9.35 -4.58 -27.08
N GLY A 61 -9.91 -4.52 -25.88
CA GLY A 61 -11.32 -4.30 -25.65
C GLY A 61 -11.69 -2.82 -25.68
N ARG A 62 -12.60 -2.43 -24.79
CA ARG A 62 -13.05 -1.03 -24.67
C ARG A 62 -11.86 -0.13 -24.29
N SER A 63 -11.71 0.97 -25.02
CA SER A 63 -10.83 2.09 -24.64
C SER A 63 -11.68 3.32 -24.33
N VAL A 64 -11.36 4.01 -23.23
CA VAL A 64 -12.07 5.21 -22.78
C VAL A 64 -11.07 6.34 -22.63
N LEU A 65 -11.33 7.47 -23.28
CA LEU A 65 -10.54 8.68 -23.12
C LEU A 65 -10.72 9.23 -21.70
N ILE A 66 -9.65 9.28 -20.91
CA ILE A 66 -9.62 9.90 -19.58
C ILE A 66 -9.24 11.38 -19.68
N GLN A 67 -8.25 11.68 -20.52
CA GLN A 67 -7.72 13.03 -20.73
C GLN A 67 -7.41 13.19 -22.20
N GLY A 68 -8.02 14.19 -22.85
CA GLY A 68 -7.77 14.54 -24.25
C GLY A 68 -7.09 15.89 -24.39
N LEU A 69 -6.70 16.21 -25.62
CA LEU A 69 -6.26 17.56 -26.00
C LEU A 69 -7.39 18.28 -26.76
N PRO A 70 -7.41 19.63 -26.75
CA PRO A 70 -8.43 20.43 -27.44
C PRO A 70 -8.57 20.15 -28.94
N ALA A 71 -7.51 19.63 -29.58
CA ALA A 71 -7.53 19.23 -30.97
C ALA A 71 -7.91 17.74 -31.11
N ASP A 72 -9.11 17.48 -31.62
CA ASP A 72 -9.67 16.13 -31.81
C ASP A 72 -8.81 15.23 -32.72
N SER A 73 -8.08 15.84 -33.67
CA SER A 73 -7.21 15.11 -34.61
C SER A 73 -6.00 14.45 -33.93
N ILE A 74 -5.47 15.00 -32.84
CA ILE A 74 -4.35 14.40 -32.10
C ILE A 74 -4.87 13.24 -31.24
N THR A 75 -6.03 13.45 -30.63
CA THR A 75 -6.70 12.45 -29.79
C THR A 75 -7.10 11.21 -30.59
N SER A 76 -7.56 11.37 -31.84
CA SER A 76 -7.91 10.25 -32.72
C SER A 76 -6.69 9.41 -33.12
N LEU A 77 -5.55 10.04 -33.45
CA LEU A 77 -4.31 9.33 -33.76
C LEU A 77 -3.81 8.48 -32.57
N ALA A 78 -3.92 9.03 -31.36
CA ALA A 78 -3.61 8.28 -30.14
C ALA A 78 -4.59 7.11 -29.92
N SER A 79 -5.89 7.30 -30.19
CA SER A 79 -6.87 6.23 -30.13
C SER A 79 -6.58 5.09 -31.13
N ASP A 80 -6.12 5.41 -32.34
CA ASP A 80 -5.73 4.41 -33.34
C ASP A 80 -4.48 3.64 -32.94
N ALA A 81 -3.54 4.29 -32.24
CA ALA A 81 -2.38 3.63 -31.67
C ALA A 81 -2.77 2.64 -30.55
N VAL A 82 -3.72 3.00 -29.67
CA VAL A 82 -4.24 2.10 -28.62
C VAL A 82 -4.75 0.78 -29.21
N ARG A 83 -5.52 0.84 -30.29
CA ARG A 83 -6.10 -0.35 -30.95
C ARG A 83 -5.06 -1.32 -31.51
N LYS A 84 -3.81 -0.86 -31.68
CA LYS A 84 -2.70 -1.61 -32.27
C LYS A 84 -1.70 -2.09 -31.23
N ILE A 85 -1.98 -1.92 -29.94
CA ILE A 85 -1.15 -2.42 -28.84
C ILE A 85 -1.06 -3.94 -28.91
N ARG A 86 0.14 -4.47 -28.73
CA ARG A 86 0.39 -5.91 -28.59
C ARG A 86 0.77 -6.20 -27.15
N PHE A 87 0.16 -7.23 -26.58
CA PHE A 87 0.36 -7.62 -25.19
C PHE A 87 0.18 -9.13 -25.02
N THR A 88 0.64 -9.65 -23.90
CA THR A 88 0.26 -10.96 -23.35
C THR A 88 -0.72 -10.71 -22.20
N PRO A 89 -1.91 -11.34 -22.19
CA PRO A 89 -2.88 -11.17 -21.10
C PRO A 89 -2.28 -11.54 -19.73
N ALA A 90 -2.84 -10.97 -18.68
CA ALA A 90 -2.56 -11.45 -17.33
C ALA A 90 -3.19 -12.84 -17.14
N PHE A 91 -2.55 -13.70 -16.34
CA PHE A 91 -3.06 -15.01 -15.96
C PHE A 91 -3.28 -15.08 -14.45
N GLU A 92 -4.45 -15.59 -14.05
CA GLU A 92 -4.78 -15.91 -12.67
C GLU A 92 -5.21 -17.38 -12.61
N ASN A 93 -4.57 -18.18 -11.75
CA ASN A 93 -4.81 -19.61 -11.64
C ASN A 93 -4.73 -20.34 -13.00
N GLY A 94 -3.80 -19.92 -13.86
CA GLY A 94 -3.59 -20.49 -15.19
C GLY A 94 -4.63 -20.11 -16.24
N LYS A 95 -5.58 -19.24 -15.91
CA LYS A 95 -6.58 -18.74 -16.85
C LYS A 95 -6.26 -17.30 -17.21
N PRO A 96 -6.25 -16.93 -18.51
CA PRO A 96 -6.11 -15.54 -18.88
C PRO A 96 -7.32 -14.75 -18.37
N ILE A 97 -7.08 -13.56 -17.84
CA ILE A 97 -8.12 -12.67 -17.31
C ILE A 97 -8.11 -11.33 -18.04
N ASP A 98 -9.28 -10.70 -18.10
CA ASP A 98 -9.40 -9.32 -18.56
C ASP A 98 -8.78 -8.38 -17.53
N THR A 99 -7.95 -7.45 -17.97
CA THR A 99 -7.33 -6.43 -17.11
C THR A 99 -7.51 -5.04 -17.70
N SER A 100 -7.32 -4.00 -16.90
CA SER A 100 -7.27 -2.63 -17.42
C SER A 100 -5.97 -1.93 -17.03
N GLY A 101 -5.46 -1.11 -17.95
CA GLY A 101 -4.30 -0.26 -17.73
C GLY A 101 -4.52 1.12 -18.36
N ILE A 102 -3.67 2.08 -18.02
CA ILE A 102 -3.70 3.41 -18.62
C ILE A 102 -2.57 3.53 -19.63
N ILE A 103 -2.89 3.95 -20.84
CA ILE A 103 -1.89 4.26 -21.86
C ILE A 103 -1.87 5.76 -22.08
N SER A 104 -0.71 6.35 -21.84
CA SER A 104 -0.44 7.77 -21.98
C SER A 104 0.40 8.02 -23.24
N PHE A 105 -0.08 8.93 -24.08
CA PHE A 105 0.66 9.46 -25.21
C PHE A 105 0.94 10.94 -24.93
N THR A 106 2.21 11.33 -24.85
CA THR A 106 2.58 12.74 -24.73
C THR A 106 3.14 13.24 -26.05
N SER A 107 2.49 14.28 -26.58
CA SER A 107 2.92 14.96 -27.80
C SER A 107 3.86 16.11 -27.46
N SER A 108 4.93 16.25 -28.25
CA SER A 108 5.89 17.35 -28.14
C SER A 108 5.65 18.42 -29.21
N PRO A 109 6.17 19.65 -29.04
CA PRO A 109 6.08 20.72 -30.06
C PRO A 109 6.61 20.29 -31.43
N TRP A 110 7.56 19.35 -31.43
CA TRP A 110 8.34 18.94 -32.58
C TRP A 110 7.78 17.67 -33.25
N GLY A 111 6.54 17.28 -32.94
CA GLY A 111 5.91 16.10 -33.55
C GLY A 111 6.36 14.75 -32.98
N PHE A 112 7.11 14.75 -31.88
CA PHE A 112 7.53 13.51 -31.23
C PHE A 112 6.48 13.02 -30.24
N TRP A 113 6.33 11.69 -30.20
CA TRP A 113 5.50 10.99 -29.24
C TRP A 113 6.37 10.25 -28.23
N SER A 114 6.14 10.53 -26.95
CA SER A 114 6.50 9.62 -25.87
C SER A 114 5.26 8.83 -25.46
N VAL A 115 5.48 7.56 -25.12
CA VAL A 115 4.43 6.62 -24.80
C VAL A 115 4.77 5.98 -23.48
N LEU A 116 3.86 6.08 -22.53
CA LEU A 116 4.00 5.51 -21.20
C LEU A 116 2.82 4.59 -20.94
N GLU A 117 3.12 3.36 -20.53
CA GLU A 117 2.16 2.56 -19.81
C GLU A 117 2.12 3.09 -18.39
N GLU A 118 0.99 3.70 -18.02
CA GLU A 118 0.69 4.04 -16.63
C GLU A 118 -0.14 2.91 -16.05
N ASN A 119 0.41 2.21 -15.06
CA ASN A 119 -0.39 1.29 -14.26
C ASN A 119 -1.54 2.09 -13.63
N GLU A 120 -2.78 1.65 -13.83
CA GLU A 120 -3.95 2.33 -13.27
C GLU A 120 -3.81 2.53 -11.76
N ALA A 121 -3.18 1.56 -11.09
CA ALA A 121 -2.82 1.67 -9.68
C ALA A 121 -1.87 2.85 -9.41
N GLU A 122 -0.79 3.01 -10.17
CA GLU A 122 0.16 4.12 -10.01
C GLU A 122 -0.52 5.49 -10.26
N VAL A 123 -1.51 5.57 -11.14
CA VAL A 123 -2.32 6.79 -11.31
C VAL A 123 -3.16 7.08 -10.07
N ILE A 124 -3.80 6.07 -9.49
CA ILE A 124 -4.56 6.20 -8.24
C ILE A 124 -3.63 6.63 -7.10
N ILE A 125 -2.48 5.97 -6.97
CA ILE A 125 -1.45 6.34 -5.97
C ILE A 125 -0.98 7.77 -6.17
N GLY A 126 -0.67 8.18 -7.40
CA GLY A 126 -0.25 9.56 -7.70
C GLY A 126 -1.31 10.60 -7.32
N LYS A 127 -2.60 10.31 -7.55
CA LYS A 127 -3.71 11.17 -7.11
C LYS A 127 -3.82 11.20 -5.58
N ALA A 128 -3.70 10.05 -4.91
CA ALA A 128 -3.72 9.98 -3.45
C ALA A 128 -2.53 10.73 -2.83
N VAL A 129 -1.32 10.58 -3.37
CA VAL A 129 -0.13 11.36 -2.97
C VAL A 129 -0.40 12.85 -3.11
N LYS A 130 -0.93 13.30 -4.26
CA LYS A 130 -1.31 14.70 -4.46
C LYS A 130 -2.34 15.16 -3.43
N TRP A 131 -3.37 14.36 -3.15
CA TRP A 131 -4.40 14.66 -2.16
C TRP A 131 -3.82 14.80 -0.74
N MET A 132 -2.82 13.97 -0.40
CA MET A 132 -2.12 13.97 0.90
C MET A 132 -1.13 15.13 1.07
N GLY A 133 -0.84 15.91 0.02
CA GLY A 133 0.12 17.05 0.07
C GLY A 133 1.26 16.95 -0.95
N GLY A 134 1.24 15.96 -1.83
CA GLY A 134 2.19 15.78 -2.94
C GLY A 134 3.63 15.65 -2.47
N ASP A 135 4.50 16.44 -3.09
CA ASP A 135 5.93 16.54 -2.76
C ASP A 135 6.20 16.79 -1.28
N ARG A 136 5.36 17.58 -0.59
CA ARG A 136 5.55 17.86 0.84
C ARG A 136 5.41 16.59 1.65
N PHE A 137 4.39 15.78 1.37
CA PHE A 137 4.15 14.51 2.07
C PHE A 137 5.30 13.51 1.87
N VAL A 138 5.71 13.27 0.62
CA VAL A 138 6.74 12.26 0.32
C VAL A 138 8.14 12.67 0.80
N LYS A 139 8.40 13.96 0.99
CA LYS A 139 9.70 14.49 1.45
C LYS A 139 9.85 14.59 2.97
N ILE A 140 8.78 14.37 3.76
CA ILE A 140 8.88 14.36 5.23
C ILE A 140 9.91 13.31 5.64
N LYS A 141 10.86 13.72 6.48
CA LYS A 141 11.93 12.86 7.01
C LYS A 141 11.60 12.35 8.41
N THR A 142 10.96 13.18 9.22
CA THR A 142 10.59 12.82 10.59
C THR A 142 9.15 13.17 10.89
N GLN A 143 8.53 12.37 11.75
CA GLN A 143 7.19 12.61 12.27
C GLN A 143 7.20 12.43 13.79
N ILE A 144 6.60 13.37 14.52
CA ILE A 144 6.37 13.25 15.96
C ILE A 144 4.87 13.33 16.20
N GLY A 145 4.30 12.23 16.67
CA GLY A 145 2.89 12.11 17.02
C GLY A 145 2.69 12.04 18.54
N LYS A 146 1.55 12.53 19.01
CA LYS A 146 1.03 12.17 20.33
C LYS A 146 -0.46 11.92 20.25
N GLY A 147 -0.96 11.03 21.08
CA GLY A 147 -2.37 10.69 21.03
C GLY A 147 -2.79 9.62 22.03
N LYS A 148 -3.89 8.96 21.71
CA LYS A 148 -4.48 7.87 22.47
C LYS A 148 -4.55 6.59 21.64
N PHE A 149 -4.27 5.47 22.29
CA PHE A 149 -4.45 4.13 21.75
C PHE A 149 -5.45 3.38 22.64
N SER A 150 -6.52 2.88 22.03
CA SER A 150 -7.55 2.11 22.70
C SER A 150 -7.58 0.69 22.16
N VAL A 151 -7.69 -0.31 23.04
CA VAL A 151 -8.01 -1.69 22.67
C VAL A 151 -9.49 -1.92 22.95
N LEU A 152 -10.18 -2.50 21.97
CA LEU A 152 -11.60 -2.82 22.05
C LEU A 152 -11.79 -4.33 22.10
N LYS A 153 -12.72 -4.78 22.95
CA LYS A 153 -13.25 -6.14 22.97
C LYS A 153 -14.76 -6.04 22.96
N GLU A 154 -15.41 -6.65 21.96
CA GLU A 154 -16.88 -6.63 21.82
C GLU A 154 -17.45 -5.20 21.80
N GLY A 155 -16.72 -4.27 21.18
CA GLY A 155 -17.11 -2.85 21.08
C GLY A 155 -16.84 -2.02 22.35
N ILE A 156 -16.37 -2.64 23.43
CA ILE A 156 -16.06 -1.97 24.70
C ILE A 156 -14.56 -1.69 24.76
N ILE A 157 -14.17 -0.48 25.18
CA ILE A 157 -12.77 -0.13 25.45
C ILE A 157 -12.31 -0.88 26.70
N VAL A 158 -11.38 -1.82 26.53
CA VAL A 158 -10.82 -2.63 27.64
C VAL A 158 -9.41 -2.19 28.05
N SER A 159 -8.73 -1.42 27.19
CA SER A 159 -7.47 -0.77 27.51
C SER A 159 -7.40 0.59 26.84
N PHE A 160 -6.80 1.55 27.54
CA PHE A 160 -6.64 2.91 27.05
C PHE A 160 -5.29 3.45 27.51
N GLN A 161 -4.48 3.89 26.55
CA GLN A 161 -3.12 4.38 26.79
C GLN A 161 -2.91 5.68 26.02
N SER A 162 -2.20 6.63 26.62
CA SER A 162 -1.59 7.71 25.84
C SER A 162 -0.34 7.20 25.15
N PHE A 163 -0.02 7.74 23.98
CA PHE A 163 1.24 7.46 23.31
C PHE A 163 1.95 8.74 22.89
N TYR A 164 3.28 8.65 22.85
CA TYR A 164 4.15 9.52 22.08
C TYR A 164 4.84 8.66 21.03
N ASP A 165 4.93 9.16 19.81
CA ASP A 165 5.50 8.43 18.69
C ASP A 165 6.51 9.31 17.94
N ALA A 166 7.65 8.76 17.60
CA ALA A 166 8.69 9.41 16.82
C ALA A 166 9.19 8.48 15.72
N ILE A 167 9.01 8.92 14.48
CA ILE A 167 9.42 8.19 13.28
C ILE A 167 10.54 8.97 12.58
N ILE A 168 11.59 8.26 12.18
CA ILE A 168 12.49 8.67 11.11
C ILE A 168 12.25 7.71 9.96
N PHE A 169 11.69 8.22 8.87
CA PHE A 169 11.35 7.39 7.71
C PHE A 169 12.62 6.84 7.05
N PRO A 170 12.58 5.61 6.50
CA PRO A 170 11.39 4.75 6.35
C PRO A 170 11.17 3.71 7.48
N ASP A 171 12.13 3.52 8.39
CA ASP A 171 12.20 2.27 9.17
C ASP A 171 12.62 2.42 10.64
N ARG A 172 12.70 3.65 11.15
CA ARG A 172 12.97 3.89 12.58
C ARG A 172 11.75 4.45 13.26
N GLU A 173 11.29 3.78 14.28
CA GLU A 173 10.11 4.19 15.04
C GLU A 173 10.36 3.95 16.52
N ARG A 174 10.02 4.94 17.34
CA ARG A 174 9.95 4.83 18.79
C ARG A 174 8.57 5.25 19.25
N THR A 175 7.86 4.31 19.86
CA THR A 175 6.57 4.58 20.49
C THR A 175 6.66 4.37 21.99
N GLU A 176 6.25 5.38 22.76
CA GLU A 176 6.11 5.30 24.21
C GLU A 176 4.64 5.29 24.60
N PHE A 177 4.16 4.17 25.12
CA PHE A 177 2.83 4.06 25.69
C PHE A 177 2.86 4.32 27.21
N LYS A 178 1.82 5.02 27.70
CA LYS A 178 1.59 5.28 29.13
C LYS A 178 0.11 5.15 29.45
N GLY A 179 -0.24 4.28 30.41
CA GLY A 179 -1.62 4.11 30.88
C GLY A 179 -1.70 3.11 32.04
N GLN A 180 -2.68 3.29 32.94
CA GLN A 180 -2.93 2.41 34.10
C GLN A 180 -1.67 2.12 34.96
N GLY A 181 -0.78 3.11 35.13
CA GLY A 181 0.47 2.96 35.87
C GLY A 181 1.61 2.33 35.07
N ALA A 182 1.31 1.67 33.94
CA ALA A 182 2.29 1.07 33.06
C ALA A 182 2.91 2.08 32.11
N ARG A 183 4.21 1.88 31.82
CA ARG A 183 4.92 2.55 30.72
C ARG A 183 5.68 1.52 29.90
N ILE A 184 5.41 1.51 28.61
CA ILE A 184 6.09 0.65 27.65
C ILE A 184 6.77 1.54 26.62
N VAL A 185 8.04 1.29 26.35
CA VAL A 185 8.76 1.89 25.23
C VAL A 185 9.05 0.78 24.24
N GLN A 186 8.66 0.99 22.99
CA GLN A 186 8.99 0.13 21.87
C GLN A 186 9.82 0.92 20.88
N VAL A 187 10.95 0.35 20.47
CA VAL A 187 11.80 0.90 19.42
C VAL A 187 12.05 -0.15 18.37
N ASN A 188 11.87 0.25 17.11
CA ASN A 188 12.22 -0.54 15.95
C ASN A 188 13.18 0.25 15.04
N GLU A 189 14.18 -0.44 14.48
CA GLU A 189 15.12 0.08 13.49
C GLU A 189 15.40 -1.02 12.45
N GLY A 190 14.71 -0.95 11.31
CA GLY A 190 14.80 -1.94 10.24
C GLY A 190 14.34 -3.33 10.70
N VAL A 191 15.29 -4.24 10.89
CA VAL A 191 15.07 -5.62 11.36
C VAL A 191 15.50 -5.85 12.82
N ASN A 192 15.82 -4.77 13.54
CA ASN A 192 16.19 -4.79 14.94
C ASN A 192 15.19 -3.99 15.77
N GLY A 193 15.17 -4.25 17.07
CA GLY A 193 14.34 -3.47 17.98
C GLY A 193 14.43 -3.95 19.42
N TRP A 194 13.99 -3.09 20.32
CA TRP A 194 14.04 -3.35 21.75
C TRP A 194 12.79 -2.80 22.44
N LEU A 195 12.53 -3.37 23.61
CA LEU A 195 11.41 -3.01 24.47
C LEU A 195 11.93 -2.64 25.85
N PHE A 196 11.26 -1.67 26.46
CA PHE A 196 11.36 -1.41 27.88
C PHE A 196 9.97 -1.47 28.50
N ASN A 197 9.84 -2.24 29.58
CA ASN A 197 8.66 -2.27 30.42
C ASN A 197 9.03 -1.71 31.81
N ALA A 198 8.36 -0.62 32.20
CA ALA A 198 8.66 0.05 33.46
C ALA A 198 8.20 -0.74 34.69
N ASP A 199 7.18 -1.58 34.56
CA ASP A 199 6.56 -2.29 35.69
C ASP A 199 7.48 -3.35 36.27
N ASN A 200 8.22 -4.04 35.42
CA ASN A 200 9.22 -5.04 35.80
C ASN A 200 10.66 -4.53 35.66
N GLU A 201 10.84 -3.23 35.36
CA GLU A 201 12.12 -2.60 35.06
C GLU A 201 12.98 -3.41 34.08
N GLU A 202 12.38 -3.91 33.00
CA GLU A 202 13.06 -4.78 32.05
C GLU A 202 13.36 -4.05 30.73
N VAL A 203 14.61 -4.12 30.28
CA VAL A 203 15.01 -3.76 28.91
C VAL A 203 15.45 -5.03 28.20
N ARG A 204 14.85 -5.34 27.05
CA ARG A 204 15.18 -6.53 26.28
C ARG A 204 15.09 -6.27 24.79
N ASP A 205 15.74 -7.12 24.01
CA ASP A 205 15.52 -7.15 22.57
C ASP A 205 14.12 -7.68 22.27
N GLN A 206 13.57 -7.24 21.14
CA GLN A 206 12.35 -7.80 20.61
C GLN A 206 12.61 -9.23 20.11
N THR A 207 11.60 -10.09 20.26
CA THR A 207 11.66 -11.44 19.70
C THR A 207 11.52 -11.40 18.18
N PRO A 208 11.95 -12.43 17.44
CA PRO A 208 11.77 -12.49 15.98
C PRO A 208 10.33 -12.23 15.54
N ARG A 209 9.36 -12.82 16.24
CA ARG A 209 7.92 -12.59 15.99
C ARG A 209 7.49 -11.13 16.21
N GLN A 210 8.08 -10.42 17.17
CA GLN A 210 7.78 -9.00 17.39
C GLN A 210 8.34 -8.14 16.24
N ILE A 211 9.54 -8.47 15.74
CA ILE A 211 10.13 -7.82 14.57
C ILE A 211 9.31 -8.10 13.30
N GLU A 212 8.91 -9.35 13.07
CA GLU A 212 8.04 -9.73 11.94
C GLU A 212 6.72 -8.96 11.96
N ASN A 213 6.09 -8.82 13.13
CA ASN A 213 4.87 -8.03 13.28
C ASN A 213 5.09 -6.55 12.95
N PHE A 214 6.23 -5.98 13.34
CA PHE A 214 6.59 -4.60 12.98
C PHE A 214 6.80 -4.44 11.47
N ILE A 215 7.60 -5.31 10.85
CA ILE A 215 7.83 -5.30 9.40
C ILE A 215 6.50 -5.42 8.64
N ARG A 216 5.65 -6.34 9.07
CA ARG A 216 4.30 -6.50 8.50
C ARG A 216 3.46 -5.23 8.69
N GLY A 217 3.47 -4.63 9.87
CA GLY A 217 2.78 -3.37 10.13
C GLY A 217 3.22 -2.24 9.19
N ARG A 218 4.53 -2.12 8.94
CA ARG A 218 5.07 -1.18 7.94
C ARG A 218 4.58 -1.49 6.53
N ARG A 219 4.59 -2.75 6.11
CA ARG A 219 4.11 -3.16 4.77
C ARG A 219 2.64 -2.83 4.53
N ILE A 220 1.83 -2.84 5.58
CA ILE A 220 0.39 -2.52 5.55
C ILE A 220 0.12 -1.00 5.60
N SER A 221 1.10 -0.19 6.01
CA SER A 221 0.89 1.23 6.26
C SER A 221 0.62 2.01 4.98
N LEU A 222 -0.20 3.06 5.12
CA LEU A 222 -0.49 3.99 4.03
C LEU A 222 0.78 4.72 3.58
N GLU A 223 1.66 5.04 4.52
CA GLU A 223 2.93 5.71 4.28
C GLU A 223 3.84 4.85 3.40
N ASN A 224 3.98 3.56 3.68
CA ASN A 224 4.80 2.66 2.88
C ASN A 224 4.33 2.63 1.42
N LEU A 225 3.01 2.52 1.20
CA LEU A 225 2.43 2.55 -0.14
C LEU A 225 2.71 3.88 -0.86
N LEU A 226 2.31 4.99 -0.24
CA LEU A 226 2.30 6.30 -0.88
C LEU A 226 3.71 6.91 -1.04
N ARG A 227 4.67 6.50 -0.21
CA ARG A 227 6.10 6.88 -0.36
C ARG A 227 6.85 5.98 -1.32
N GLY A 228 6.32 4.78 -1.61
CA GLY A 228 6.94 3.88 -2.57
C GLY A 228 8.02 2.97 -2.02
N ASP A 229 8.06 2.79 -0.70
CA ASP A 229 9.10 1.99 -0.03
C ASP A 229 8.99 0.50 -0.42
N TRP A 230 7.84 0.07 -0.94
CA TRP A 230 7.55 -1.29 -1.42
C TRP A 230 8.20 -1.66 -2.76
N ARG A 231 8.68 -0.70 -3.57
CA ARG A 231 9.04 -0.93 -5.00
C ARG A 231 10.13 -1.97 -5.26
N LYS A 232 10.92 -2.34 -4.25
CA LYS A 232 11.95 -3.38 -4.35
C LYS A 232 11.46 -4.76 -3.91
N GLU A 233 10.32 -4.82 -3.23
CA GLU A 233 9.83 -6.00 -2.52
C GLU A 233 8.45 -6.46 -2.98
N ALA A 234 7.76 -5.66 -3.78
CA ALA A 234 6.40 -5.94 -4.23
C ALA A 234 6.11 -5.37 -5.62
N GLU A 235 5.09 -5.93 -6.25
CA GLU A 235 4.44 -5.42 -7.45
C GLU A 235 3.09 -4.78 -7.08
N ILE A 236 2.67 -3.78 -7.84
CA ILE A 236 1.41 -3.06 -7.62
C ILE A 236 0.44 -3.34 -8.77
N SER A 237 -0.82 -3.60 -8.45
CA SER A 237 -1.87 -3.85 -9.43
C SER A 237 -3.16 -3.13 -9.08
N TYR A 238 -3.99 -2.85 -10.08
CA TYR A 238 -5.33 -2.32 -9.88
C TYR A 238 -6.34 -3.48 -9.88
N VAL A 239 -7.10 -3.60 -8.79
CA VAL A 239 -8.05 -4.71 -8.60
C VAL A 239 -9.44 -4.38 -9.16
N GLY A 240 -9.81 -3.10 -9.20
CA GLY A 240 -11.13 -2.66 -9.64
C GLY A 240 -11.85 -1.79 -8.62
N ARG A 241 -13.16 -1.61 -8.80
CA ARG A 241 -13.99 -0.74 -7.93
C ARG A 241 -14.90 -1.54 -7.01
N ARG A 242 -14.83 -1.26 -5.71
CA ARG A 242 -15.74 -1.84 -4.71
C ARG A 242 -16.77 -0.82 -4.22
N PRO A 243 -18.00 -1.25 -3.89
CA PRO A 243 -18.93 -0.43 -3.14
C PRO A 243 -18.32 -0.02 -1.79
N SER A 244 -18.57 1.22 -1.39
CA SER A 244 -18.19 1.77 -0.08
C SER A 244 -19.46 2.10 0.70
N SER A 245 -19.64 3.35 1.15
CA SER A 245 -20.89 3.86 1.68
C SER A 245 -21.96 4.08 0.60
N LEU A 246 -23.18 4.45 1.00
CA LEU A 246 -24.33 4.60 0.11
C LEU A 246 -24.00 5.52 -1.08
N GLY A 247 -24.05 4.97 -2.30
CA GLY A 247 -23.76 5.69 -3.54
C GLY A 247 -22.27 5.99 -3.79
N LYS A 248 -21.36 5.53 -2.93
CA LYS A 248 -19.91 5.73 -3.05
C LYS A 248 -19.20 4.45 -3.49
N ARG A 249 -18.07 4.62 -4.15
CA ARG A 249 -17.19 3.54 -4.59
C ARG A 249 -15.75 3.88 -4.25
N ASN A 250 -14.96 2.84 -4.03
CA ASN A 250 -13.52 2.95 -3.89
C ASN A 250 -12.82 2.26 -5.06
N ASP A 251 -11.78 2.90 -5.58
CA ASP A 251 -10.78 2.26 -6.42
C ASP A 251 -9.85 1.43 -5.50
N VAL A 252 -9.57 0.18 -5.89
CA VAL A 252 -8.78 -0.77 -5.10
C VAL A 252 -7.45 -1.04 -5.78
N VAL A 253 -6.38 -0.85 -5.02
CA VAL A 253 -5.00 -1.10 -5.43
C VAL A 253 -4.42 -2.20 -4.55
N LYS A 254 -3.70 -3.16 -5.12
CA LYS A 254 -3.09 -4.27 -4.40
C LYS A 254 -1.57 -4.24 -4.54
N LEU A 255 -0.86 -4.38 -3.42
CA LEU A 255 0.53 -4.78 -3.38
C LEU A 255 0.60 -6.30 -3.20
N THR A 256 1.39 -6.95 -4.03
CA THR A 256 1.76 -8.36 -3.89
C THR A 256 3.28 -8.43 -3.68
N TYR A 257 3.69 -8.79 -2.46
CA TYR A 257 5.09 -8.90 -2.07
C TYR A 257 5.71 -10.21 -2.60
N ASN A 258 7.03 -10.21 -2.76
CA ASN A 258 7.80 -11.36 -3.26
C ASN A 258 7.65 -12.64 -2.40
N ASP A 259 7.28 -12.49 -1.12
CA ASP A 259 7.00 -13.60 -0.21
C ASP A 259 5.53 -14.06 -0.22
N GLY A 260 4.74 -13.54 -1.17
CA GLY A 260 3.32 -13.85 -1.32
C GLY A 260 2.40 -13.08 -0.37
N PHE A 261 2.93 -12.19 0.47
CA PHE A 261 2.10 -11.33 1.29
C PHE A 261 1.35 -10.31 0.43
N GLU A 262 0.04 -10.15 0.65
CA GLU A 262 -0.78 -9.21 -0.11
C GLU A 262 -1.43 -8.16 0.78
N VAL A 263 -1.45 -6.92 0.29
CA VAL A 263 -2.14 -5.80 0.93
C VAL A 263 -2.98 -5.06 -0.10
N GLU A 264 -4.27 -4.92 0.16
CA GLU A 264 -5.16 -4.08 -0.64
C GLU A 264 -5.35 -2.72 0.03
N PHE A 265 -5.42 -1.67 -0.76
CA PHE A 265 -5.68 -0.31 -0.34
C PHE A 265 -6.84 0.25 -1.14
N GLU A 266 -7.73 0.94 -0.45
CA GLU A 266 -8.93 1.51 -1.04
C GLU A 266 -8.88 3.04 -0.98
N PHE A 267 -9.19 3.67 -2.12
CA PHE A 267 -9.23 5.12 -2.29
C PHE A 267 -10.59 5.54 -2.82
N ALA A 268 -11.16 6.64 -2.33
CA ALA A 268 -12.44 7.13 -2.84
C ALA A 268 -12.31 7.51 -4.33
N VAL A 269 -13.26 7.07 -5.17
CA VAL A 269 -13.23 7.34 -6.62
C VAL A 269 -13.32 8.85 -6.92
N ASP A 270 -14.00 9.61 -6.06
CA ASP A 270 -14.32 11.02 -6.31
C ASP A 270 -13.07 11.93 -6.21
N ASP A 271 -12.20 11.69 -5.22
CA ASP A 271 -11.08 12.57 -4.91
C ASP A 271 -9.76 11.85 -4.60
N ALA A 272 -9.73 10.53 -4.71
CA ALA A 272 -8.62 9.65 -4.34
C ALA A 272 -8.19 9.73 -2.86
N SER A 273 -9.07 10.18 -1.96
CA SER A 273 -8.80 10.16 -0.52
C SER A 273 -8.63 8.72 0.00
N PRO A 274 -7.58 8.41 0.79
CA PRO A 274 -7.38 7.07 1.35
C PRO A 274 -8.51 6.69 2.31
N GLN A 275 -9.04 5.47 2.17
CA GLN A 275 -10.16 4.97 2.97
C GLN A 275 -9.74 3.86 3.93
N LYS A 276 -9.04 2.84 3.44
CA LYS A 276 -8.55 1.74 4.27
C LYS A 276 -7.41 0.96 3.62
N SER A 277 -6.65 0.22 4.42
CA SER A 277 -5.88 -0.94 3.98
C SER A 277 -6.52 -2.24 4.49
N LEU A 278 -6.27 -3.34 3.80
CA LEU A 278 -6.86 -4.64 4.06
C LEU A 278 -5.84 -5.75 3.79
N THR A 279 -5.75 -6.72 4.69
CA THR A 279 -5.01 -7.97 4.47
C THR A 279 -5.86 -9.18 4.81
N ARG A 280 -5.55 -10.30 4.16
CA ARG A 280 -6.17 -11.61 4.44
C ARG A 280 -5.08 -12.57 4.89
N ARG A 281 -5.37 -13.39 5.89
CA ARG A 281 -4.51 -14.50 6.32
C ARG A 281 -5.37 -15.64 6.83
N HIS A 282 -4.80 -16.82 6.97
CA HIS A 282 -5.45 -17.93 7.67
C HIS A 282 -4.90 -18.04 9.10
N ASP A 283 -5.73 -18.47 10.05
CA ASP A 283 -5.27 -18.88 11.38
C ASP A 283 -4.72 -20.32 11.39
N SER A 284 -4.37 -20.82 12.58
CA SER A 284 -3.87 -22.20 12.76
C SER A 284 -4.88 -23.26 12.35
N ASP A 285 -6.17 -22.91 12.37
CA ASP A 285 -7.28 -23.82 12.12
C ASP A 285 -7.75 -23.71 10.65
N GLY A 286 -7.08 -22.87 9.86
CA GLY A 286 -7.39 -22.65 8.45
C GLY A 286 -8.56 -21.69 8.22
N ASN A 287 -9.04 -20.97 9.23
CA ASN A 287 -10.08 -19.96 9.04
C ASN A 287 -9.49 -18.67 8.49
N GLU A 288 -10.21 -18.05 7.56
CA GLU A 288 -9.82 -16.74 7.04
C GLU A 288 -9.99 -15.65 8.12
N ILE A 289 -8.94 -14.83 8.24
CA ILE A 289 -8.89 -13.62 9.04
C ILE A 289 -8.66 -12.45 8.10
N ILE A 290 -9.61 -11.52 8.12
CA ILE A 290 -9.56 -10.25 7.41
C ILE A 290 -9.20 -9.16 8.42
N GLU A 291 -8.08 -8.49 8.18
CA GLU A 291 -7.64 -7.35 8.98
C GLU A 291 -7.77 -6.08 8.14
N GLU A 292 -8.37 -5.03 8.70
CA GLU A 292 -8.51 -3.74 8.03
C GLU A 292 -8.02 -2.61 8.94
N ASP A 293 -7.28 -1.65 8.39
CA ASP A 293 -7.07 -0.35 9.03
C ASP A 293 -7.88 0.71 8.27
N ARG A 294 -8.87 1.31 8.92
CA ARG A 294 -9.75 2.33 8.34
C ARG A 294 -9.31 3.73 8.76
N TYR A 295 -9.16 4.61 7.79
CA TYR A 295 -8.66 5.97 7.98
C TYR A 295 -9.83 6.95 8.10
N ALA A 296 -9.82 7.77 9.14
CA ALA A 296 -10.86 8.77 9.36
C ALA A 296 -10.29 10.09 9.90
N ARG A 297 -11.12 11.14 9.80
CA ARG A 297 -10.82 12.49 10.30
C ARG A 297 -9.47 12.99 9.76
N PHE A 298 -9.37 13.09 8.44
CA PHE A 298 -8.20 13.71 7.84
C PHE A 298 -8.12 15.19 8.21
N ILE A 299 -6.95 15.63 8.68
CA ILE A 299 -6.67 17.02 8.99
C ILE A 299 -5.44 17.45 8.19
N GLU A 300 -5.48 18.67 7.66
CA GLU A 300 -4.34 19.29 7.02
C GLU A 300 -3.45 20.01 8.04
N ILE A 301 -2.17 19.66 8.07
CA ILE A 301 -1.14 20.28 8.91
C ILE A 301 0.02 20.65 7.98
N ASN A 302 0.36 21.94 7.88
CA ASN A 302 1.44 22.46 7.02
C ASN A 302 1.33 22.05 5.53
N GLY A 303 0.10 21.91 5.02
CA GLY A 303 -0.17 21.49 3.64
C GLY A 303 -0.09 19.97 3.40
N ILE A 304 -0.05 19.17 4.47
CA ILE A 304 -0.06 17.71 4.42
C ILE A 304 -1.31 17.21 5.11
N LYS A 305 -2.10 16.36 4.45
CA LYS A 305 -3.26 15.71 5.06
C LYS A 305 -2.84 14.37 5.65
N LEU A 306 -3.29 14.08 6.87
CA LEU A 306 -3.10 12.78 7.51
C LEU A 306 -4.37 12.34 8.24
N PRO A 307 -4.63 11.04 8.37
CA PRO A 307 -5.73 10.54 9.18
C PRO A 307 -5.41 10.73 10.67
N MET A 308 -6.30 11.43 11.39
CA MET A 308 -6.16 11.60 12.83
C MET A 308 -6.81 10.47 13.62
N ILE A 309 -7.59 9.61 12.95
CA ILE A 309 -8.17 8.39 13.51
C ILE A 309 -7.83 7.22 12.59
N ILE A 310 -7.30 6.15 13.18
CA ILE A 310 -7.08 4.88 12.51
C ILE A 310 -7.77 3.80 13.34
N ASP A 311 -8.78 3.17 12.76
CA ASP A 311 -9.51 2.07 13.40
C ASP A 311 -9.09 0.74 12.81
N ARG A 312 -8.64 -0.18 13.66
CA ARG A 312 -8.35 -1.54 13.25
C ARG A 312 -9.57 -2.43 13.43
N PHE A 313 -9.88 -3.20 12.40
CA PHE A 313 -10.91 -4.23 12.41
C PHE A 313 -10.30 -5.60 12.17
N ILE A 314 -10.85 -6.61 12.84
CA ILE A 314 -10.60 -8.03 12.56
C ILE A 314 -11.95 -8.69 12.32
N ASN A 315 -12.14 -9.30 11.15
CA ASN A 315 -13.38 -9.95 10.72
C ASN A 315 -14.60 -9.02 10.92
N GLY A 316 -14.44 -7.76 10.51
CA GLY A 316 -15.47 -6.72 10.61
C GLY A 316 -15.74 -6.19 12.02
N ARG A 317 -15.03 -6.65 13.05
CA ARG A 317 -15.17 -6.18 14.43
C ARG A 317 -14.04 -5.21 14.80
N PRO A 318 -14.31 -4.04 15.39
CA PRO A 318 -13.27 -3.12 15.81
C PRO A 318 -12.48 -3.71 16.99
N VAL A 319 -11.15 -3.68 16.89
CA VAL A 319 -10.24 -4.24 17.91
C VAL A 319 -9.28 -3.20 18.49
N SER A 320 -8.98 -2.13 17.77
CA SER A 320 -8.22 -1.01 18.31
C SER A 320 -8.51 0.30 17.58
N ARG A 321 -8.19 1.41 18.25
CA ARG A 321 -8.25 2.76 17.69
C ARG A 321 -6.98 3.51 18.05
N VAL A 322 -6.35 4.13 17.06
CA VAL A 322 -5.37 5.21 17.23
C VAL A 322 -6.11 6.52 17.05
N SER A 323 -5.90 7.47 17.95
CA SER A 323 -6.43 8.84 17.87
C SER A 323 -5.30 9.83 18.12
N PHE A 324 -4.85 10.51 17.07
CA PHE A 324 -3.83 11.54 17.19
C PHE A 324 -4.43 12.82 17.78
N GLU A 325 -3.71 13.41 18.72
CA GLU A 325 -4.00 14.75 19.27
C GLU A 325 -3.17 15.81 18.55
N SER A 326 -1.93 15.48 18.17
CA SER A 326 -1.09 16.35 17.35
C SER A 326 -0.07 15.54 16.56
N ILE A 327 0.31 16.07 15.40
CA ILE A 327 1.40 15.56 14.56
C ILE A 327 2.29 16.74 14.18
N GLN A 328 3.60 16.54 14.24
CA GLN A 328 4.61 17.49 13.78
C GLN A 328 5.53 16.80 12.77
N PHE A 329 5.96 17.53 11.75
CA PHE A 329 6.85 17.03 10.71
C PHE A 329 8.20 17.71 10.76
N ASP A 330 9.23 17.00 10.31
CA ASP A 330 10.59 17.51 10.07
C ASP A 330 11.21 18.22 11.29
N ARG A 331 10.78 17.81 12.49
CA ARG A 331 11.42 18.18 13.75
C ARG A 331 12.68 17.33 13.94
N PRO A 332 13.76 17.88 14.51
CA PRO A 332 14.94 17.10 14.86
C PRO A 332 14.58 15.95 15.81
N VAL A 333 14.87 14.71 15.42
CA VAL A 333 14.73 13.53 16.28
C VAL A 333 16.14 12.97 16.51
N PRO A 334 16.70 13.06 17.74
CA PRO A 334 18.04 12.56 18.02
C PRO A 334 18.14 11.05 17.78
N ALA A 335 19.18 10.61 17.06
CA ALA A 335 19.44 9.19 16.84
C ALA A 335 19.59 8.39 18.15
N SER A 336 20.03 9.05 19.23
CA SER A 336 20.15 8.46 20.56
C SER A 336 18.80 8.00 21.16
N LEU A 337 17.66 8.48 20.66
CA LEU A 337 16.34 7.98 21.07
C LEU A 337 16.10 6.53 20.65
N PHE A 338 16.78 6.06 19.59
CA PHE A 338 16.63 4.71 19.06
C PHE A 338 17.66 3.74 19.66
N ALA A 339 18.74 4.25 20.25
CA ALA A 339 19.75 3.42 20.88
C ALA A 339 19.18 2.66 22.09
N LYS A 340 19.46 1.36 22.16
CA LYS A 340 19.10 0.53 23.31
C LYS A 340 19.84 1.04 24.54
N PRO A 341 19.14 1.31 25.66
CA PRO A 341 19.78 1.78 26.87
C PRO A 341 20.58 0.65 27.54
N ALA A 342 21.70 1.00 28.18
CA ALA A 342 22.55 0.04 28.88
C ALA A 342 21.88 -0.60 30.11
N ASN A 343 20.86 0.04 30.67
CA ASN A 343 20.11 -0.45 31.82
C ASN A 343 18.70 0.19 31.91
N PRO A 344 17.79 -0.40 32.70
CA PRO A 344 16.43 0.11 32.89
C PRO A 344 16.36 1.55 33.40
N LYS A 345 17.29 1.96 34.27
CA LYS A 345 17.34 3.32 34.81
C LYS A 345 17.54 4.37 33.71
N ALA A 346 18.34 4.06 32.69
CA ALA A 346 18.50 4.93 31.52
C ALA A 346 17.23 4.97 30.65
N ALA A 347 16.50 3.85 30.54
CA ALA A 347 15.24 3.75 29.78
C ALA A 347 14.06 4.53 30.42
N LYS A 348 14.14 4.82 31.73
CA LYS A 348 13.13 5.61 32.45
C LYS A 348 13.02 7.06 31.97
N LYS A 349 14.03 7.60 31.28
CA LYS A 349 13.93 8.92 30.63
C LYS A 349 12.94 8.83 29.46
N GLY A 350 11.92 9.70 29.46
CA GLY A 350 10.97 9.85 28.36
C GLY A 350 11.59 10.49 27.13
N MET A 351 10.91 10.38 25.99
CA MET A 351 11.18 11.25 24.84
C MET A 351 11.06 12.71 25.27
N GLN A 352 12.19 13.42 25.27
CA GLN A 352 12.24 14.87 25.42
C GLN A 352 12.33 15.48 24.03
N LEU A 353 11.16 15.69 23.42
CA LEU A 353 11.02 16.35 22.13
C LEU A 353 10.37 17.71 22.42
N ASN A 354 11.20 18.75 22.54
CA ASN A 354 10.75 20.14 22.76
C ASN A 354 10.30 20.78 21.44
#